data_AF-A0A938NU57-F1
#
_entry.id   AF-A0A938NU57-F1
#
_cell.length_a   1.000
_cell.length_b   1.000
_cell.length_c   1.000
_cell.angle_alpha   90.00
_cell.angle_beta   90.00
_cell.angle_gamma   90.00
#
_symmetry.space_group_name_H-M   'P 1'
#
loop_
_entity.id
_entity.type
_entity.pdbx_description
1 polymer ?
#
loop_
_entity_poly.entity_id
_entity_poly.type
_entity_poly.pdbx_seq_one_letter_code
_entity_poly.pdbx_strand_id
1 'polypeptide(L)'
;MMSLYLKALEGERGLLPKKQQLLPPLSNNIKCGNSLIGYDIFDSSSGEGIYSTSAVIPAKAGIQKPGFRVKHGMTEKQGWDDETKSRINPFDWNSKSAGFGEIMHPSQSPLDKGGLRGGFDVVIGNPPYVRIQAMKEWAPVEVEYYKRKYTSASKGNYDIYVVFVEKGLNLLNKTGRLGFILPSKFFSTDYGLFLPRFRQ
;
A
#
# COMPACT_ATOMS: atom_id res chain seq x y z
N MET A 1 2.87 15.98 -13.70
CA MET A 1 3.29 15.99 -12.28
C MET A 1 4.76 16.35 -12.25
N MET A 2 5.11 17.62 -12.02
CA MET A 2 6.52 18.06 -11.89
C MET A 2 7.10 17.41 -10.64
N SER A 3 8.17 16.63 -10.78
CA SER A 3 8.75 15.87 -9.66
C SER A 3 9.41 16.84 -8.67
N LEU A 4 9.26 16.52 -7.38
CA LEU A 4 9.84 17.23 -6.24
C LEU A 4 11.33 17.59 -6.43
N TYR A 5 12.04 16.76 -7.20
CA TYR A 5 13.43 16.94 -7.60
C TYR A 5 13.66 18.25 -8.39
N LEU A 6 12.79 18.60 -9.34
CA LEU A 6 12.93 19.84 -10.11
C LEU A 6 12.69 21.09 -9.25
N LYS A 7 11.81 20.99 -8.24
CA LYS A 7 11.55 22.06 -7.28
C LYS A 7 12.73 22.24 -6.31
N ALA A 8 13.34 21.14 -5.88
CA ALA A 8 14.54 21.16 -5.04
C ALA A 8 15.78 21.73 -5.74
N LEU A 9 15.77 21.78 -7.08
CA LEU A 9 16.86 22.30 -7.91
C LEU A 9 16.59 23.70 -8.49
N GLU A 10 15.49 24.36 -8.10
CA GLU A 10 15.26 25.77 -8.44
C GLU A 10 16.29 26.63 -7.69
N GLY A 11 17.29 27.15 -8.41
CA GLY A 11 18.25 28.15 -7.91
C GLY A 11 19.69 27.66 -7.74
N GLU A 12 19.96 26.34 -7.68
CA GLU A 12 21.29 25.82 -7.30
C GLU A 12 22.04 25.05 -8.40
N ARG A 13 21.62 25.19 -9.66
CA ARG A 13 22.23 24.46 -10.80
C ARG A 13 23.75 24.68 -10.96
N GLY A 14 24.29 25.79 -10.46
CA GLY A 14 25.71 26.13 -10.57
C GLY A 14 26.63 25.51 -9.52
N LEU A 15 26.08 24.92 -8.45
CA LEU A 15 26.85 24.35 -7.33
C LEU A 15 27.10 22.84 -7.48
N LEU A 16 26.55 22.21 -8.52
CA LEU A 16 26.65 20.77 -8.70
C LEU A 16 28.08 20.35 -9.09
N PRO A 17 28.73 19.45 -8.33
CA PRO A 17 30.05 18.93 -8.67
C PRO A 17 30.06 18.30 -10.07
N LYS A 18 31.13 18.52 -10.83
CA LYS A 18 31.28 17.90 -12.16
C LYS A 18 31.31 16.37 -12.04
N LYS A 19 30.24 15.74 -12.53
CA LYS A 19 30.12 14.34 -12.98
C LYS A 19 30.76 13.30 -12.05
N GLN A 20 30.47 13.37 -10.75
CA GLN A 20 30.54 12.19 -9.89
C GLN A 20 29.11 11.69 -9.66
N GLN A 21 28.90 10.39 -9.83
CA GLN A 21 27.61 9.75 -9.51
C GLN A 21 27.42 9.83 -7.99
N LEU A 22 26.74 10.89 -7.53
CA LEU A 22 26.51 11.16 -6.10
C LEU A 22 25.65 10.09 -5.41
N LEU A 23 24.87 9.33 -6.18
CA LEU A 23 23.96 8.30 -5.68
C LEU A 23 24.01 7.06 -6.57
N PRO A 24 23.84 5.85 -5.99
CA PRO A 24 23.67 4.64 -6.77
C PRO A 24 22.45 4.77 -7.70
N PRO A 25 22.46 4.11 -8.87
CA PRO A 25 21.34 4.15 -9.81
C PRO A 25 20.06 3.61 -9.15
N LEU A 26 18.99 4.41 -9.20
CA LEU A 26 17.69 4.04 -8.64
C LEU A 26 16.83 3.21 -9.61
N SER A 27 17.33 2.91 -10.80
CA SER A 27 16.58 2.20 -11.86
C SER A 27 16.03 0.85 -11.39
N ASN A 28 16.72 0.17 -10.47
CA ASN A 28 16.24 -1.09 -9.88
C ASN A 28 15.47 -0.90 -8.55
N ASN A 29 15.47 0.31 -7.98
CA ASN A 29 14.88 0.61 -6.68
C ASN A 29 13.49 1.28 -6.79
N ILE A 30 13.11 1.74 -7.98
CA ILE A 30 11.78 2.28 -8.26
C ILE A 30 10.90 1.16 -8.82
N LYS A 31 9.89 0.76 -8.04
CA LYS A 31 8.90 -0.25 -8.43
C LYS A 31 7.49 0.35 -8.33
N CYS A 32 6.59 -0.05 -9.23
CA CYS A 32 5.21 0.44 -9.28
C CYS A 32 4.22 -0.65 -8.86
N GLY A 33 3.11 -0.24 -8.25
CA GLY A 33 2.02 -1.12 -7.82
C GLY A 33 1.32 -0.58 -6.58
N ASN A 34 0.26 -1.25 -6.16
CA ASN A 34 -0.43 -0.98 -4.91
C ASN A 34 0.35 -1.62 -3.76
N SER A 35 1.09 -0.80 -3.01
CA SER A 35 1.92 -1.25 -1.90
C SER A 35 1.16 -1.93 -0.76
N LEU A 36 -0.15 -1.71 -0.64
CA LEU A 36 -1.00 -2.29 0.41
C LEU A 36 -1.67 -3.60 0.01
N ILE A 37 -1.76 -3.91 -1.28
CA ILE A 37 -2.53 -5.07 -1.76
C ILE A 37 -1.59 -6.05 -2.42
N GLY A 38 -1.56 -7.28 -1.90
CA GLY A 38 -0.88 -8.41 -2.54
C GLY A 38 -1.82 -9.18 -3.46
N TYR A 39 -1.26 -10.12 -4.22
CA TYR A 39 -2.05 -11.01 -5.09
C TYR A 39 -3.04 -11.90 -4.33
N ASP A 40 -2.88 -12.03 -3.01
CA ASP A 40 -3.81 -12.72 -2.11
C ASP A 40 -5.21 -12.11 -2.07
N ILE A 41 -5.40 -10.90 -2.62
CA ILE A 41 -6.74 -10.32 -2.82
C ILE A 41 -7.60 -11.16 -3.79
N PHE A 42 -6.97 -11.89 -4.72
CA PHE A 42 -7.67 -12.71 -5.71
C PHE A 42 -7.91 -14.14 -5.24
N ASP A 43 -7.31 -14.55 -4.12
CA ASP A 43 -7.45 -15.90 -3.59
C ASP A 43 -8.88 -16.12 -3.10
N SER A 44 -9.58 -17.06 -3.74
CA SER A 44 -10.97 -17.40 -3.42
C SER A 44 -11.11 -18.33 -2.20
N SER A 45 -10.00 -18.63 -1.52
CA SER A 45 -9.87 -19.71 -0.53
C SER A 45 -9.96 -19.27 0.93
N SER A 46 -9.99 -17.97 1.25
CA SER A 46 -10.40 -17.52 2.58
C SER A 46 -11.93 -17.54 2.65
N GLY A 47 -12.48 -18.59 3.26
CA GLY A 47 -13.90 -19.00 3.28
C GLY A 47 -14.96 -18.01 3.79
N GLU A 48 -14.70 -16.71 3.77
CA GLU A 48 -15.73 -15.67 3.70
C GLU A 48 -15.49 -14.91 2.41
N GLY A 49 -16.09 -15.43 1.34
CA GLY A 49 -15.96 -14.84 0.03
C GLY A 49 -16.32 -13.36 0.10
N ILE A 50 -15.47 -12.51 -0.48
CA ILE A 50 -15.82 -11.15 -0.91
C ILE A 50 -17.05 -11.19 -1.86
N TYR A 51 -17.41 -12.40 -2.33
CA TYR A 51 -18.58 -12.77 -3.11
C TYR A 51 -19.75 -13.38 -2.30
N SER A 52 -19.74 -13.38 -0.97
CA SER A 52 -20.89 -13.82 -0.14
C SER A 52 -21.96 -12.72 -0.07
N THR A 53 -22.81 -12.67 -1.10
CA THR A 53 -24.26 -12.40 -1.13
C THR A 53 -24.96 -11.43 -0.14
N SER A 54 -24.27 -10.51 0.55
CA SER A 54 -24.96 -9.57 1.49
C SER A 54 -24.48 -8.13 1.48
N ALA A 55 -23.43 -7.77 0.72
CA ALA A 55 -23.13 -6.36 0.45
C ALA A 55 -24.08 -5.84 -0.65
N VAL A 56 -25.35 -5.64 -0.30
CA VAL A 56 -26.27 -4.82 -1.08
C VAL A 56 -25.60 -3.46 -1.25
N ILE A 57 -25.13 -3.15 -2.45
CA ILE A 57 -24.78 -1.79 -2.85
C ILE A 57 -26.07 -0.98 -2.67
N PRO A 58 -26.16 -0.02 -1.74
CA PRO A 58 -27.36 0.77 -1.59
C PRO A 58 -27.53 1.59 -2.88
N ALA A 59 -28.50 1.21 -3.69
CA ALA A 59 -28.99 2.02 -4.78
C ALA A 59 -29.60 3.29 -4.17
N LYS A 60 -28.84 4.38 -4.06
CA LYS A 60 -29.32 5.76 -3.94
C LYS A 60 -28.18 6.79 -3.93
N ALA A 61 -27.82 7.26 -5.11
CA ALA A 61 -27.68 8.69 -5.44
C ALA A 61 -27.55 8.77 -6.97
N GLY A 62 -28.59 9.28 -7.63
CA GLY A 62 -28.74 9.27 -9.09
C GLY A 62 -27.75 10.17 -9.81
N ILE A 63 -26.54 9.66 -10.07
CA ILE A 63 -25.62 10.25 -11.05
C ILE A 63 -25.37 9.17 -12.11
N GLN A 64 -26.06 9.26 -13.24
CA GLN A 64 -25.71 8.48 -14.43
C GLN A 64 -24.32 8.92 -14.90
N LYS A 65 -23.31 8.07 -14.70
CA LYS A 65 -22.08 8.16 -15.48
C LYS A 65 -22.28 7.35 -16.78
N PRO A 66 -22.01 7.93 -17.97
CA PRO A 66 -22.10 7.18 -19.21
C PRO A 66 -20.99 6.12 -19.23
N GLY A 67 -21.37 4.84 -19.27
CA GLY A 67 -20.44 3.71 -19.41
C GLY A 67 -20.68 2.53 -18.46
N PHE A 68 -21.36 2.71 -17.33
CA PHE A 68 -21.59 1.63 -16.36
C PHE A 68 -23.04 1.11 -16.44
N ARG A 69 -23.24 -0.03 -17.11
CA ARG A 69 -24.54 -0.71 -17.20
C ARG A 69 -24.53 -1.93 -16.29
N VAL A 70 -25.21 -1.84 -15.15
CA VAL A 70 -25.43 -2.99 -14.25
C VAL A 70 -26.40 -3.96 -14.92
N LYS A 71 -25.89 -5.09 -15.43
CA LYS A 71 -26.74 -6.20 -15.89
C LYS A 71 -27.16 -7.02 -14.68
N HIS A 72 -28.47 -7.07 -14.41
CA HIS A 72 -29.05 -7.97 -13.42
C HIS A 72 -29.09 -9.39 -13.97
N GLY A 73 -28.56 -10.33 -13.19
CA GLY A 73 -28.63 -11.77 -13.40
C GLY A 73 -27.37 -12.34 -14.06
N MET A 74 -26.41 -12.81 -13.25
CA MET A 74 -25.37 -13.74 -13.72
C MET A 74 -25.01 -14.77 -12.65
N THR A 75 -25.03 -16.02 -13.14
CA THR A 75 -24.72 -17.31 -12.52
C THR A 75 -23.24 -17.48 -12.18
N GLU A 76 -22.95 -18.48 -11.36
CA GLU A 76 -21.64 -18.92 -10.84
C GLU A 76 -20.47 -18.90 -11.85
N LYS A 77 -19.27 -18.62 -11.31
CA LYS A 77 -17.93 -18.72 -11.92
C LYS A 77 -17.56 -17.71 -13.02
N GLN A 78 -17.53 -16.42 -12.68
CA GLN A 78 -16.61 -15.51 -13.35
C GLN A 78 -15.52 -15.09 -12.37
N GLY A 79 -14.27 -15.41 -12.70
CA GLY A 79 -13.11 -14.82 -12.04
C GLY A 79 -13.06 -13.31 -12.26
N TRP A 80 -12.13 -12.66 -11.59
CA TRP A 80 -11.93 -11.21 -11.70
C TRP A 80 -11.69 -10.78 -13.15
N ASP A 81 -12.37 -9.72 -13.58
CA ASP A 81 -12.15 -9.13 -14.90
C ASP A 81 -10.80 -8.38 -14.96
N ASP A 82 -10.27 -8.22 -16.17
CA ASP A 82 -8.92 -7.67 -16.37
C ASP A 82 -8.85 -6.16 -16.08
N GLU A 83 -9.95 -5.42 -16.24
CA GLU A 83 -10.02 -4.01 -15.86
C GLU A 83 -9.87 -3.86 -14.34
N THR A 84 -10.58 -4.68 -13.56
CA THR A 84 -10.48 -4.72 -12.10
C THR A 84 -9.07 -5.12 -11.65
N LYS A 85 -8.46 -6.14 -12.26
CA LYS A 85 -7.07 -6.52 -11.95
C LYS A 85 -6.10 -5.39 -12.23
N SER A 86 -6.23 -4.72 -13.38
CA SER A 86 -5.39 -3.59 -13.76
C SER A 86 -5.59 -2.37 -12.85
N ARG A 87 -6.82 -2.16 -12.35
CA ARG A 87 -7.15 -1.06 -11.43
C ARG A 87 -6.57 -1.28 -10.03
N ILE A 88 -6.68 -2.51 -9.51
CA ILE A 88 -6.14 -2.87 -8.20
C ILE A 88 -4.61 -2.84 -8.24
N ASN A 89 -4.01 -3.37 -9.32
CA ASN A 89 -2.57 -3.43 -9.56
C ASN A 89 -1.77 -3.91 -8.33
N PRO A 90 -1.97 -5.15 -7.84
CA PRO A 90 -1.30 -5.63 -6.64
C PRO A 90 0.22 -5.62 -6.74
N PHE A 91 0.89 -5.43 -5.61
CA PHE A 91 2.34 -5.43 -5.52
C PHE A 91 2.88 -6.69 -4.83
N ASP A 92 3.74 -7.44 -5.52
CA ASP A 92 4.44 -8.59 -4.93
C ASP A 92 5.74 -8.15 -4.25
N TRP A 93 5.68 -7.95 -2.94
CA TRP A 93 6.84 -7.62 -2.11
C TRP A 93 7.91 -8.73 -2.06
N ASN A 94 7.53 -9.99 -2.29
CA ASN A 94 8.42 -11.14 -2.18
C ASN A 94 9.10 -11.50 -3.52
N SER A 95 8.65 -10.92 -4.63
CA SER A 95 9.28 -11.11 -5.94
C SER A 95 10.72 -10.61 -5.93
N LYS A 96 11.67 -11.46 -6.32
CA LYS A 96 13.09 -11.09 -6.47
C LYS A 96 13.35 -10.22 -7.69
N SER A 97 12.49 -10.29 -8.72
CA SER A 97 12.67 -9.56 -9.99
C SER A 97 11.81 -8.30 -10.07
N ALA A 98 10.53 -8.42 -9.74
CA ALA A 98 9.55 -7.33 -9.83
C ALA A 98 9.38 -6.56 -8.52
N GLY A 99 9.76 -7.17 -7.39
CA GLY A 99 9.57 -6.63 -6.05
C GLY A 99 10.88 -6.37 -5.31
N PHE A 100 10.84 -6.60 -4.00
CA PHE A 100 11.97 -6.42 -3.09
C PHE A 100 12.35 -7.73 -2.39
N GLY A 101 12.16 -8.88 -3.05
CA GLY A 101 12.36 -10.20 -2.48
C GLY A 101 13.74 -10.41 -1.86
N GLU A 102 14.79 -9.82 -2.41
CA GLU A 102 16.15 -9.89 -1.84
C GLU A 102 16.30 -9.13 -0.52
N ILE A 103 15.56 -8.01 -0.36
CA ILE A 103 15.55 -7.23 0.88
C ILE A 103 14.69 -7.93 1.93
N MET A 104 13.56 -8.48 1.51
CA MET A 104 12.60 -9.13 2.42
C MET A 104 13.08 -10.51 2.86
N HIS A 105 13.79 -11.22 1.99
CA HIS A 105 14.34 -12.56 2.20
C HIS A 105 15.81 -12.58 1.76
N PRO A 106 16.71 -11.90 2.49
CA PRO A 106 18.13 -11.93 2.16
C PRO A 106 18.61 -13.38 2.19
N SER A 107 19.35 -13.80 1.17
CA SER A 107 20.02 -15.10 1.19
C SER A 107 20.89 -15.15 2.43
N GLN A 108 20.90 -16.28 3.14
CA GLN A 108 21.82 -16.50 4.26
C GLN A 108 23.27 -16.36 3.75
N SER A 109 23.83 -15.15 3.79
CA SER A 109 25.22 -14.94 3.42
C SER A 109 26.07 -15.51 4.55
N PRO A 110 27.15 -16.27 4.28
CA PRO A 110 28.08 -16.72 5.31
C PRO A 110 28.77 -15.57 6.06
N LEU A 111 28.71 -14.35 5.51
CA LEU A 111 29.21 -13.11 6.14
C LEU A 111 28.16 -12.45 7.06
N ASP A 112 26.90 -12.91 7.05
CA ASP A 112 25.83 -12.45 7.94
C ASP A 112 26.02 -13.05 9.34
N LYS A 113 27.02 -12.55 10.05
CA LYS A 113 27.21 -12.79 11.48
C LYS A 113 26.08 -12.13 12.28
N GLY A 114 24.84 -12.62 12.18
CA GLY A 114 23.76 -12.06 12.99
C GLY A 114 22.30 -12.44 12.68
N GLY A 115 21.99 -13.29 11.69
CA GLY A 115 20.61 -13.76 11.48
C GLY A 115 19.57 -12.64 11.39
N LEU A 116 19.89 -11.56 10.67
CA LEU A 116 19.03 -10.39 10.53
C LEU A 116 17.75 -10.82 9.80
N ARG A 117 16.58 -10.59 10.43
CA ARG A 117 15.29 -10.67 9.73
C ARG A 117 15.32 -9.63 8.61
N GLY A 118 14.95 -10.04 7.39
CA GLY A 118 14.86 -9.13 6.24
C GLY A 118 13.92 -7.95 6.47
N GLY A 119 13.97 -6.98 5.56
CA GLY A 119 13.25 -5.72 5.63
C GLY A 119 14.17 -4.50 5.50
N PHE A 120 13.55 -3.33 5.36
CA PHE A 120 14.26 -2.09 5.12
C PHE A 120 14.84 -1.49 6.41
N ASP A 121 16.00 -0.85 6.30
CA ASP A 121 16.58 -0.02 7.36
C ASP A 121 15.77 1.26 7.57
N VAL A 122 15.21 1.81 6.49
CA VAL A 122 14.41 3.03 6.52
C VAL A 122 13.26 2.91 5.53
N VAL A 123 12.06 3.26 5.99
CA VAL A 123 10.88 3.46 5.15
C VAL A 123 10.43 4.91 5.32
N ILE A 124 10.46 5.68 4.26
CA ILE A 124 9.99 7.07 4.23
C ILE A 124 8.81 7.22 3.29
N GLY A 125 7.91 8.15 3.60
CA GLY A 125 6.73 8.31 2.78
C GLY A 125 5.84 9.47 3.16
N ASN A 126 5.00 9.85 2.21
CA ASN A 126 3.88 10.74 2.43
C ASN A 126 2.60 9.99 2.02
N PRO A 127 1.98 9.23 2.95
CA PRO A 127 0.83 8.41 2.62
C PRO A 127 -0.41 9.25 2.24
N PRO A 128 -1.36 8.70 1.47
CA PRO A 128 -2.57 9.41 1.08
C PRO A 128 -3.50 9.70 2.28
N TYR A 129 -4.11 10.88 2.31
CA TYR A 129 -5.03 11.32 3.37
C TYR A 129 -6.50 11.19 2.96
N VAL A 130 -6.93 9.95 2.70
CA VAL A 130 -8.29 9.64 2.25
C VAL A 130 -9.04 8.91 3.36
N ARG A 131 -10.23 9.40 3.68
CA ARG A 131 -11.17 8.75 4.59
C ARG A 131 -11.68 7.46 3.98
N ILE A 132 -11.74 6.38 4.77
CA ILE A 132 -12.18 5.08 4.26
C ILE A 132 -13.62 5.08 3.75
N GLN A 133 -14.49 5.97 4.26
CA GLN A 133 -15.88 6.09 3.80
C GLN A 133 -15.94 6.58 2.35
N ALA A 134 -15.14 7.60 2.02
CA ALA A 134 -15.04 8.10 0.65
C ALA A 134 -14.42 7.05 -0.29
N MET A 135 -13.47 6.26 0.21
CA MET A 135 -12.90 5.14 -0.56
C MET A 135 -13.92 4.04 -0.83
N LYS A 136 -14.77 3.70 0.15
CA LYS A 136 -15.77 2.64 0.03
C LYS A 136 -16.76 2.87 -1.12
N GLU A 137 -16.98 4.13 -1.52
CA GLU A 137 -17.86 4.48 -2.64
C GLU A 137 -17.32 4.01 -4.00
N TRP A 138 -15.99 3.96 -4.18
CA TRP A 138 -15.37 3.63 -5.47
C TRP A 138 -14.45 2.40 -5.45
N ALA A 139 -14.04 1.92 -4.28
CA ALA A 139 -13.18 0.74 -4.08
C ALA A 139 -13.63 -0.11 -2.87
N PRO A 140 -14.90 -0.59 -2.84
CA PRO A 140 -15.43 -1.34 -1.70
C PRO A 140 -14.70 -2.65 -1.42
N VAL A 141 -14.18 -3.30 -2.48
CA VAL A 141 -13.43 -4.56 -2.41
C VAL A 141 -12.12 -4.38 -1.65
N GLU A 142 -11.38 -3.32 -1.96
CA GLU A 142 -10.11 -3.00 -1.33
C GLU A 142 -10.31 -2.61 0.13
N VAL A 143 -11.38 -1.88 0.44
CA VAL A 143 -11.75 -1.58 1.82
C VAL A 143 -11.96 -2.87 2.63
N GLU A 144 -12.62 -3.86 2.04
CA GLU A 144 -12.84 -5.15 2.71
C GLU A 144 -11.56 -5.97 2.85
N TYR A 145 -10.70 -5.96 1.81
CA TYR A 145 -9.35 -6.51 1.91
C TYR A 145 -8.57 -5.88 3.06
N TYR A 146 -8.59 -4.55 3.19
CA TYR A 146 -7.84 -3.88 4.25
C TYR A 146 -8.29 -4.31 5.64
N LYS A 147 -9.61 -4.35 5.90
CA LYS A 147 -10.15 -4.78 7.20
C LYS A 147 -9.70 -6.18 7.60
N ARG A 148 -9.62 -7.09 6.64
CA ARG A 148 -9.17 -8.47 6.87
C ARG A 148 -7.66 -8.57 7.05
N LYS A 149 -6.90 -7.78 6.28
CA LYS A 149 -5.45 -7.89 6.19
C LYS A 149 -4.71 -7.12 7.29
N TYR A 150 -5.25 -6.00 7.74
CA TYR A 150 -4.57 -5.02 8.58
C TYR A 150 -5.29 -4.80 9.90
N THR A 151 -4.54 -4.88 11.00
CA THR A 151 -5.10 -4.68 12.35
C THR A 151 -5.64 -3.26 12.51
N SER A 152 -4.95 -2.27 11.95
CA SER A 152 -5.35 -0.86 11.92
C SER A 152 -6.68 -0.61 11.19
N ALA A 153 -7.07 -1.52 10.30
CA ALA A 153 -8.33 -1.44 9.55
C ALA A 153 -9.45 -2.28 10.17
N SER A 154 -9.17 -3.08 11.21
CA SER A 154 -10.12 -4.05 11.77
C SER A 154 -11.27 -3.43 12.56
N LYS A 155 -11.16 -2.15 12.98
CA LYS A 155 -12.16 -1.49 13.85
C LYS A 155 -12.43 -0.06 13.43
N GLY A 156 -13.72 0.28 13.35
CA GLY A 156 -14.21 1.65 13.26
C GLY A 156 -13.85 2.38 11.97
N ASN A 157 -13.84 3.71 12.06
CA ASN A 157 -13.56 4.63 10.97
C ASN A 157 -12.08 5.05 11.02
N TYR A 158 -11.38 4.92 9.90
CA TYR A 158 -9.97 5.31 9.77
C TYR A 158 -9.71 6.04 8.46
N ASP A 159 -8.59 6.74 8.42
CA ASP A 159 -8.00 7.27 7.20
C ASP A 159 -6.96 6.27 6.67
N ILE A 160 -6.86 6.11 5.35
CA ILE A 160 -6.01 5.07 4.74
C ILE A 160 -4.53 5.19 5.14
N TYR A 161 -4.04 6.38 5.51
CA TYR A 161 -2.66 6.53 5.96
C TYR A 161 -2.33 5.64 7.17
N VAL A 162 -3.30 5.28 8.01
CA VAL A 162 -3.07 4.40 9.16
C VAL A 162 -2.67 2.99 8.68
N VAL A 163 -3.29 2.50 7.59
CA VAL A 163 -2.93 1.22 6.96
C VAL A 163 -1.54 1.29 6.34
N PHE A 164 -1.16 2.43 5.77
CA PHE A 164 0.20 2.67 5.30
C PHE A 164 1.21 2.65 6.45
N VAL A 165 0.90 3.22 7.61
CA VAL A 165 1.79 3.19 8.78
C VAL A 165 2.01 1.75 9.23
N GLU A 166 0.96 0.94 9.37
CA GLU A 166 1.08 -0.48 9.71
C GLU A 166 1.93 -1.23 8.68
N LYS A 167 1.63 -1.04 7.39
CA LYS A 167 2.42 -1.65 6.31
C LYS A 167 3.89 -1.22 6.39
N GLY A 168 4.16 0.07 6.56
CA GLY A 168 5.52 0.62 6.69
C GLY A 168 6.29 0.00 7.85
N LEU A 169 5.67 -0.12 9.03
CA LEU A 169 6.26 -0.79 10.20
C LEU A 169 6.56 -2.27 9.94
N ASN A 170 5.69 -2.95 9.19
CA ASN A 170 5.86 -4.37 8.81
C ASN A 170 6.95 -4.59 7.75
N LEU A 171 7.31 -3.55 6.99
CA LEU A 171 8.40 -3.59 6.00
C LEU A 171 9.78 -3.41 6.64
N LEU A 172 9.86 -2.90 7.87
CA LEU A 172 11.13 -2.62 8.54
C LEU A 172 11.78 -3.89 9.09
N ASN A 173 13.12 -3.92 9.02
CA ASN A 173 13.91 -4.85 9.80
C ASN A 173 13.86 -4.51 11.32
N LYS A 174 14.59 -5.26 12.15
CA LYS A 174 14.54 -5.10 13.62
C LYS A 174 15.01 -3.72 14.12
N THR A 175 15.92 -3.09 13.41
CA THR A 175 16.53 -1.80 13.76
C THR A 175 16.05 -0.65 12.89
N GLY A 176 15.13 -0.95 11.96
CA GLY A 176 14.68 -0.01 10.95
C GLY A 176 13.82 1.11 11.53
N ARG A 177 13.76 2.22 10.80
CA ARG A 177 13.01 3.42 11.19
C ARG A 177 11.97 3.82 10.15
N LEU A 178 10.78 4.21 10.61
CA LEU A 178 9.72 4.76 9.78
C LEU A 178 9.74 6.29 9.85
N GLY A 179 9.72 6.96 8.71
CA GLY A 179 9.62 8.42 8.61
C GLY A 179 8.48 8.84 7.69
N PHE A 180 7.27 8.98 8.24
CA PHE A 180 6.09 9.40 7.48
C PHE A 180 5.64 10.81 7.81
N ILE A 181 5.23 11.56 6.78
CA ILE A 181 4.49 12.82 6.97
C ILE A 181 3.03 12.45 7.22
N LEU A 182 2.54 12.68 8.44
CA LEU A 182 1.19 12.33 8.85
C LEU A 182 0.41 13.58 9.30
N PRO A 183 -0.92 13.60 9.13
CA PRO A 183 -1.74 14.67 9.68
C PRO A 183 -1.62 14.72 11.21
N SER A 184 -1.69 15.92 11.79
CA SER A 184 -1.62 16.13 13.26
C SER A 184 -2.61 15.27 14.05
N LYS A 185 -3.79 15.01 13.45
CA LYS A 185 -4.85 14.16 14.01
C LYS A 185 -4.36 12.75 14.38
N PHE A 186 -3.32 12.24 13.74
CA PHE A 186 -2.78 10.92 14.04
C PHE A 186 -2.30 10.80 15.50
N PHE A 187 -1.70 11.85 16.05
CA PHE A 187 -1.19 11.86 17.43
C PHE A 187 -2.27 12.12 18.47
N SER A 188 -3.43 12.65 18.06
CA SER A 188 -4.53 13.01 18.95
C SER A 188 -5.67 11.98 18.96
N THR A 189 -5.50 10.82 18.31
CA THR A 189 -6.52 9.78 18.17
C THR A 189 -5.96 8.42 18.55
N ASP A 190 -6.85 7.48 18.88
CA ASP A 190 -6.51 6.10 19.25
C ASP A 190 -5.91 5.26 18.10
N TYR A 191 -5.65 5.85 16.93
CA TYR A 191 -5.07 5.15 15.78
C TYR A 191 -3.68 4.57 16.09
N GLY A 192 -2.91 5.20 16.97
CA GLY A 192 -1.61 4.70 17.41
C GLY A 192 -1.68 3.46 18.31
N LEU A 193 -2.79 3.22 19.01
CA LEU A 193 -2.92 2.14 19.99
C LEU A 193 -2.90 0.75 19.37
N PHE A 194 -3.30 0.64 18.10
CA PHE A 194 -3.41 -0.64 17.41
C PHE A 194 -2.15 -1.00 16.61
N LEU A 195 -1.07 -0.23 16.74
CA LEU A 195 0.18 -0.44 16.02
C LEU A 195 1.25 -1.09 16.93
N PRO A 196 1.57 -2.39 16.74
CA PRO A 196 2.42 -3.16 17.67
C PRO A 196 3.85 -2.63 17.85
N ARG A 197 4.32 -1.71 16.99
CA ARG A 197 5.67 -1.15 17.00
C ARG A 197 5.71 0.38 17.11
N PHE A 198 4.57 1.02 17.35
CA PHE A 198 4.51 2.46 17.51
C PHE A 198 4.88 2.83 18.95
N ARG A 199 5.88 3.70 19.11
CA ARG A 199 6.21 4.37 20.38
C ARG A 199 6.16 5.87 20.11
N GLN A 200 5.41 6.60 20.94
CA GLN A 200 5.41 8.07 20.94
C GLN A 200 6.71 8.61 21.54
#